data_AF-Q175C2-F1
#
_entry.id   AF-Q175C2-F1
#
_cell.length_a   1.000
_cell.length_b   1.000
_cell.length_c   1.000
_cell.angle_alpha   90.00
_cell.angle_beta   90.00
_cell.angle_gamma   90.00
#
_symmetry.space_group_name_H-M   'P 1'
#
loop_
_entity.id
_entity.type
_entity.pdbx_description
1 polymer ?
#
loop_
_entity_poly.entity_id
_entity_poly.type
_entity_poly.pdbx_seq_one_letter_code
_entity_poly.pdbx_strand_id
1 'polypeptide(L)'
;MASVYSRMPPVYHFEDKSQCLNADSSNVYCVSRTLIKPDESSENWKLIEQHSVEDTDFQRYVLDRGFCVKSCEMLVNSLTPQELKQYDHEQVSVDVPCMQQTWYLAADFQFFCIGMLIMMILWRFPRSIKTMIYVMMTISIVVPILNNYIYNFVGVILLNFKHLRFMLFFYEWVKRDYILSHPHTCSYFSGIIAGIAYHRYQKDPQYLKNLRVYQVLKRLAPLMVLLLSAPATFFYYNKPVEPSLWMAIYASAHRNFFGIMCGVGLLYGATEGSVKLPEIMRHPTLLAIGRLSFSVYLTQFNAIRYVFMDVKEYGFYLNVINYLQAFATSYIVSYTAALVLCTTVELPMVAVIKRLQSHKKQKSSDECQNITNGSTKLKSS
;
A
#
# COMPACT_ATOMS: atom_id res chain seq x y z
N MET A 1 -8.13 42.06 7.66
CA MET A 1 -9.27 41.17 7.32
C MET A 1 -9.00 39.83 7.97
N ALA A 2 -9.93 39.32 8.78
CA ALA A 2 -9.83 37.96 9.29
C ALA A 2 -9.83 36.97 8.11
N SER A 3 -8.88 36.05 8.11
CA SER A 3 -8.78 35.01 7.08
C SER A 3 -10.07 34.19 7.03
N VAL A 4 -10.57 33.86 5.84
CA VAL A 4 -11.78 33.02 5.63
C VAL A 4 -11.71 31.71 6.43
N TYR A 5 -10.50 31.20 6.67
CA TYR A 5 -10.23 30.01 7.47
C TYR A 5 -10.58 30.15 8.96
N SER A 6 -10.63 31.36 9.51
CA SER A 6 -11.00 31.60 10.91
C SER A 6 -12.50 31.42 11.19
N ARG A 7 -13.34 31.44 10.14
CA ARG A 7 -14.79 31.16 10.26
C ARG A 7 -15.11 29.66 10.25
N MET A 8 -14.15 28.82 9.88
CA MET A 8 -14.32 27.37 9.82
C MET A 8 -13.78 26.71 11.09
N PRO A 9 -14.42 25.64 11.59
CA PRO A 9 -13.84 24.87 12.68
C PRO A 9 -12.49 24.28 12.26
N PRO A 10 -11.53 24.16 13.18
CA PRO A 10 -10.25 23.56 12.87
C PRO A 10 -10.45 22.09 12.50
N VAL A 11 -9.84 21.69 11.38
CA VAL A 11 -9.86 20.29 10.90
C VAL A 11 -9.31 19.36 11.97
N TYR A 12 -8.33 19.83 12.74
CA TYR A 12 -7.65 19.08 13.78
C TYR A 12 -7.81 19.77 15.13
N HIS A 13 -8.28 19.04 16.12
CA HIS A 13 -8.27 19.52 17.49
C HIS A 13 -7.96 18.36 18.42
N PHE A 14 -6.78 18.38 19.03
CA PHE A 14 -6.28 17.33 19.91
C PHE A 14 -6.02 17.92 21.28
N GLU A 15 -6.71 17.41 22.30
CA GLU A 15 -6.31 17.66 23.70
C GLU A 15 -4.89 17.12 23.94
N ASP A 16 -4.20 17.66 24.94
CA ASP A 16 -2.85 17.22 25.29
C ASP A 16 -2.87 15.76 25.77
N LYS A 17 -2.37 14.87 24.90
CA LYS A 17 -2.27 13.43 25.17
C LYS A 17 -1.37 13.14 26.36
N SER A 18 -0.24 13.84 26.48
CA SER A 18 0.73 13.63 27.54
C SER A 18 0.11 14.01 28.88
N GLN A 19 -0.59 15.15 28.92
CA GLN A 19 -1.31 15.58 30.11
C GLN A 19 -2.41 14.57 30.52
N CYS A 20 -3.20 14.07 29.56
CA CYS A 20 -4.22 13.06 29.82
C CYS A 20 -3.63 11.76 30.39
N LEU A 21 -2.59 11.20 29.76
CA LEU A 21 -1.99 9.93 30.18
C LEU A 21 -1.15 10.05 31.46
N ASN A 22 -0.56 11.21 31.73
CA ASN A 22 0.23 11.44 32.95
C ASN A 22 -0.65 11.78 34.16
N ALA A 23 -1.86 12.30 33.94
CA ALA A 23 -2.78 12.62 35.03
C ALA A 23 -3.27 11.36 35.77
N ASP A 24 -3.47 10.25 35.05
CA ASP A 24 -3.89 8.97 35.63
C ASP A 24 -3.53 7.82 34.68
N SER A 25 -2.97 6.74 35.22
CA SER A 25 -2.56 5.56 34.45
C SER A 25 -3.72 4.80 33.81
N SER A 26 -4.96 4.96 34.34
CA SER A 26 -6.16 4.36 33.75
C SER A 26 -6.81 5.23 32.68
N ASN A 27 -6.31 6.45 32.44
CA ASN A 27 -6.90 7.33 31.43
C ASN A 27 -6.68 6.78 30.03
N VAL A 28 -7.75 6.84 29.23
CA VAL A 28 -7.71 6.49 27.81
C VAL A 28 -7.77 7.78 27.00
N TYR A 29 -6.84 7.93 26.07
CA TYR A 29 -6.88 8.99 25.08
C TYR A 29 -7.47 8.43 23.79
N CYS A 30 -8.61 8.98 23.38
CA CYS A 30 -9.32 8.56 22.18
C CYS A 30 -9.08 9.56 21.05
N VAL A 31 -8.95 9.05 19.83
CA VAL A 31 -8.98 9.84 18.61
C VAL A 31 -10.21 9.40 17.82
N SER A 32 -11.13 10.32 17.60
CA SER A 32 -12.34 10.12 16.82
C SER A 32 -12.34 10.99 15.58
N ARG A 33 -13.01 10.51 14.54
CA ARG A 33 -13.36 11.31 13.37
C ARG A 33 -14.82 11.70 13.46
N THR A 34 -15.08 12.99 13.38
CA THR A 34 -16.41 13.60 13.44
C THR A 34 -16.73 14.23 12.10
N LEU A 35 -17.97 14.06 11.63
CA LEU A 35 -18.45 14.65 10.39
C LEU A 35 -19.32 15.86 10.74
N ILE A 36 -19.09 16.99 10.07
CA ILE A 36 -20.02 18.12 10.11
C ILE A 36 -21.26 17.73 9.33
N LYS A 37 -22.43 17.81 9.97
CA LYS A 37 -23.70 17.57 9.31
C LYS A 37 -23.93 18.65 8.23
N PRO A 38 -24.26 18.25 6.99
CA PRO A 38 -24.62 19.20 5.94
C PRO A 38 -25.79 20.10 6.33
N ASP A 39 -25.66 21.40 6.10
CA ASP A 39 -26.70 22.40 6.36
C ASP A 39 -26.69 23.50 5.28
N GLU A 40 -27.50 23.31 4.24
CA GLU A 40 -27.64 24.23 3.10
C GLU A 40 -28.10 25.65 3.50
N SER A 41 -28.67 25.81 4.70
CA SER A 41 -29.11 27.12 5.20
C SER A 41 -27.95 27.94 5.78
N SER A 42 -26.84 27.29 6.14
CA SER A 42 -25.68 27.91 6.78
C SER A 42 -24.68 28.46 5.76
N GLU A 43 -24.37 29.76 5.88
CA GLU A 43 -23.29 30.39 5.10
C GLU A 43 -21.93 29.71 5.38
N ASN A 44 -21.72 29.25 6.61
CA ASN A 44 -20.49 28.54 6.99
C ASN A 44 -20.42 27.15 6.35
N TRP A 45 -21.55 26.45 6.17
CA TRP A 45 -21.57 25.18 5.45
C TRP A 45 -21.20 25.37 3.98
N LYS A 46 -21.74 26.38 3.31
CA LYS A 46 -21.39 26.70 1.91
C LYS A 46 -19.89 27.00 1.75
N LEU A 47 -19.31 27.72 2.71
CA LEU A 47 -17.86 27.94 2.74
C LEU A 47 -17.07 26.64 2.96
N ILE A 48 -17.52 25.78 3.88
CA ILE A 48 -16.90 24.47 4.14
C ILE A 48 -16.97 23.59 2.90
N GLU A 49 -18.13 23.50 2.26
CA GLU A 49 -18.35 22.72 1.05
C GLU A 49 -17.46 23.21 -0.10
N GLN A 50 -17.48 24.52 -0.38
CA GLN A 50 -16.65 25.14 -1.41
C GLN A 50 -15.15 24.87 -1.20
N HIS A 51 -14.67 24.90 0.05
CA HIS A 51 -13.28 24.62 0.40
C HIS A 51 -12.97 23.14 0.68
N SER A 52 -13.95 22.24 0.57
CA SER A 52 -13.77 20.78 0.69
C SER A 52 -13.69 20.07 -0.66
N VAL A 53 -14.09 20.74 -1.74
CA VAL A 53 -14.09 20.21 -3.11
C VAL A 53 -12.69 20.30 -3.76
N GLU A 54 -11.80 21.16 -3.28
CA GLU A 54 -10.42 21.17 -3.77
C GLU A 54 -9.61 19.98 -3.26
N ASP A 55 -9.25 19.05 -4.14
CA ASP A 55 -8.48 17.80 -3.88
C ASP A 55 -7.16 17.93 -3.10
N THR A 56 -6.64 19.14 -2.89
CA THR A 56 -5.41 19.40 -2.12
C THR A 56 -5.68 20.01 -0.74
N ASP A 57 -6.89 20.51 -0.52
CA ASP A 57 -7.35 21.01 0.76
C ASP A 57 -7.99 19.86 1.54
N PHE A 58 -7.87 19.90 2.86
CA PHE A 58 -8.52 18.88 3.68
C PHE A 58 -10.03 18.92 3.44
N GLN A 59 -10.69 17.76 3.35
CA GLN A 59 -12.15 17.70 3.44
C GLN A 59 -12.58 18.37 4.75
N ARG A 60 -13.03 19.63 4.69
CA ARG A 60 -13.21 20.48 5.87
C ARG A 60 -14.45 20.13 6.68
N TYR A 61 -15.34 19.32 6.11
CA TYR A 61 -16.45 18.70 6.82
C TYR A 61 -16.03 17.45 7.61
N VAL A 62 -14.83 16.91 7.37
CA VAL A 62 -14.27 15.78 8.13
C VAL A 62 -13.28 16.32 9.16
N LEU A 63 -13.64 16.19 10.42
CA LEU A 63 -12.91 16.74 11.54
C LEU A 63 -12.28 15.61 12.36
N ASP A 64 -11.00 15.71 12.67
CA ASP A 64 -10.35 14.80 13.60
C ASP A 64 -10.26 15.44 14.99
N ARG A 65 -10.67 14.67 16.01
CA ARG A 65 -10.75 15.10 17.40
C ARG A 65 -10.00 14.10 18.27
N GLY A 66 -9.09 14.58 19.10
CA GLY A 66 -8.52 13.79 20.19
C GLY A 66 -8.96 14.35 21.52
N PHE A 67 -9.45 13.48 22.39
CA PHE A 67 -9.93 13.85 23.71
C PHE A 67 -9.59 12.78 24.74
N CYS A 68 -9.38 13.23 25.97
CA CYS A 68 -9.27 12.38 27.12
C CYS A 68 -10.66 11.87 27.50
N VAL A 69 -10.86 10.54 27.56
CA VAL A 69 -12.18 9.95 27.84
C VAL A 69 -12.74 10.45 29.18
N LYS A 70 -11.89 10.59 30.20
CA LYS A 70 -12.28 11.11 31.52
C LYS A 70 -12.77 12.56 31.47
N SER A 71 -12.13 13.41 30.67
CA SER A 71 -12.59 14.79 30.44
C SER A 71 -13.93 14.81 29.72
N CYS A 72 -14.10 13.94 28.73
CA CYS A 72 -15.36 13.78 28.00
C CYS A 72 -16.49 13.31 28.94
N GLU A 73 -16.25 12.32 29.80
CA GLU A 73 -17.22 11.84 30.79
C GLU A 73 -17.65 12.97 31.75
N MET A 74 -16.69 13.76 32.26
CA MET A 74 -16.99 14.89 33.12
C MET A 74 -17.87 15.94 32.42
N LEU A 75 -17.57 16.23 31.14
CA LEU A 75 -18.36 17.16 30.34
C LEU A 75 -19.78 16.63 30.11
N VAL A 76 -19.91 15.37 29.69
CA VAL A 76 -21.22 14.74 29.42
C VAL A 76 -22.08 14.71 30.68
N ASN A 77 -21.49 14.41 31.84
CA ASN A 77 -22.20 14.40 33.12
C ASN A 77 -22.62 15.80 33.59
N SER A 78 -22.02 16.86 33.06
CA SER A 78 -22.39 18.25 33.37
C SER A 78 -23.56 18.79 32.53
N LEU A 79 -23.93 18.11 31.45
CA LEU A 79 -24.99 18.53 30.53
C LEU A 79 -26.38 18.25 31.10
N THR A 80 -27.33 19.13 30.82
CA THR A 80 -28.74 18.92 31.15
C THR A 80 -29.39 17.88 30.24
N PRO A 81 -30.49 17.22 30.67
CA PRO A 81 -31.20 16.24 29.84
C PRO A 81 -31.74 16.81 28.51
N GLN A 82 -31.96 18.13 28.43
CA GLN A 82 -32.42 18.81 27.22
C GLN A 82 -31.28 18.97 26.21
N GLU A 83 -30.10 19.38 26.68
CA GLU A 83 -28.88 19.46 25.86
C GLU A 83 -28.46 18.07 25.36
N LEU A 84 -28.53 17.05 26.23
CA LEU A 84 -28.19 15.68 25.84
C LEU A 84 -29.04 15.19 24.65
N LYS A 85 -30.34 15.48 24.66
CA LYS A 85 -31.26 15.15 23.56
C LYS A 85 -30.99 15.93 22.28
N GLN A 86 -30.44 17.14 22.39
CA GLN A 86 -30.08 17.94 21.22
C GLN A 86 -28.84 17.36 20.51
N TYR A 87 -27.90 16.78 21.26
CA TYR A 87 -26.68 16.18 20.72
C TYR A 87 -26.83 14.70 20.36
N ASP A 88 -27.94 14.08 20.74
CA ASP A 88 -28.27 12.71 20.31
C ASP A 88 -28.63 12.73 18.81
N HIS A 89 -27.72 12.22 18.00
CA HIS A 89 -27.84 12.17 16.56
C HIS A 89 -27.68 10.73 16.09
N GLU A 90 -28.40 10.40 15.01
CA GLU A 90 -28.29 9.10 14.37
C GLU A 90 -26.83 8.81 14.00
N GLN A 91 -26.34 7.65 14.42
CA GLN A 91 -24.96 7.25 14.17
C GLN A 91 -24.75 7.06 12.66
N VAL A 92 -23.96 7.94 12.05
CA VAL A 92 -23.53 7.76 10.67
C VAL A 92 -22.47 6.67 10.63
N SER A 93 -22.79 5.52 10.02
CA SER A 93 -21.82 4.45 9.81
C SER A 93 -20.80 4.89 8.76
N VAL A 94 -19.57 5.16 9.20
CA VAL A 94 -18.45 5.39 8.30
C VAL A 94 -17.77 4.05 8.02
N ASP A 95 -17.55 3.72 6.74
CA ASP A 95 -16.73 2.58 6.34
C ASP A 95 -15.30 2.74 6.90
N VAL A 96 -15.01 2.12 8.04
CA VAL A 96 -13.67 2.12 8.59
C VAL A 96 -12.84 1.11 7.81
N PRO A 97 -11.69 1.52 7.21
CA PRO A 97 -10.82 0.57 6.54
C PRO A 97 -10.35 -0.48 7.55
N CYS A 98 -10.47 -1.76 7.17
CA CYS A 98 -9.89 -2.88 7.92
C CYS A 98 -8.36 -2.72 8.03
N MET A 99 -7.72 -3.59 8.83
CA MET A 99 -6.27 -3.57 9.13
C MET A 99 -5.42 -3.02 7.97
N GLN A 100 -4.93 -1.79 8.10
CA GLN A 100 -4.29 -1.08 6.99
C GLN A 100 -3.09 -1.83 6.41
N GLN A 101 -2.40 -2.62 7.22
CA GLN A 101 -1.23 -3.39 6.83
C GLN A 101 -1.57 -4.62 5.97
N THR A 102 -2.85 -4.98 5.76
CA THR A 102 -3.23 -6.18 5.00
C THR A 102 -3.69 -5.88 3.58
N TRP A 103 -3.67 -4.62 3.14
CA TRP A 103 -4.13 -4.23 1.81
C TRP A 103 -3.36 -4.95 0.69
N TYR A 104 -2.02 -4.99 0.80
CA TYR A 104 -1.17 -5.64 -0.19
C TYR A 104 -1.39 -7.15 -0.17
N LEU A 105 -1.63 -7.75 1.01
CA LEU A 105 -1.89 -9.19 1.12
C LEU A 105 -3.18 -9.59 0.40
N ALA A 106 -4.22 -8.75 0.50
CA ALA A 106 -5.46 -8.97 -0.23
C ALA A 106 -5.26 -8.84 -1.75
N ALA A 107 -4.49 -7.84 -2.20
CA ALA A 107 -4.15 -7.67 -3.62
C ALA A 107 -3.28 -8.83 -4.14
N ASP A 108 -2.28 -9.25 -3.37
CA ASP A 108 -1.39 -10.37 -3.68
C ASP A 108 -2.16 -11.68 -3.81
N PHE A 109 -3.11 -11.95 -2.90
CA PHE A 109 -3.98 -13.13 -3.00
C PHE A 109 -4.80 -13.14 -4.30
N GLN A 110 -5.41 -12.01 -4.67
CA GLN A 110 -6.18 -11.89 -5.91
C GLN A 110 -5.30 -12.12 -7.14
N PHE A 111 -4.11 -11.51 -7.15
CA PHE A 111 -3.14 -11.71 -8.21
C PHE A 111 -2.62 -13.14 -8.27
N PHE A 112 -2.39 -13.78 -7.13
CA PHE A 112 -1.99 -15.18 -7.04
C PHE A 112 -3.02 -16.09 -7.72
N CYS A 113 -4.32 -15.92 -7.42
CA CYS A 113 -5.39 -16.66 -8.09
C CYS A 113 -5.38 -16.45 -9.62
N ILE A 114 -5.26 -15.20 -10.07
CA ILE A 114 -5.20 -14.86 -11.50
C ILE A 114 -3.95 -15.46 -12.16
N GLY A 115 -2.79 -15.37 -11.50
CA GLY A 115 -1.52 -15.88 -12.00
C GLY A 115 -1.52 -17.39 -12.14
N MET A 116 -2.04 -18.10 -11.13
CA MET A 116 -2.21 -19.54 -11.17
C MET A 116 -3.10 -19.96 -12.34
N LEU A 117 -4.22 -19.26 -12.58
CA LEU A 117 -5.09 -19.48 -13.73
C LEU A 117 -4.33 -19.28 -15.06
N ILE A 118 -3.62 -18.16 -15.20
CA ILE A 118 -2.84 -17.85 -16.41
C ILE A 118 -1.79 -18.94 -16.64
N MET A 119 -1.03 -19.33 -15.61
CA MET A 119 0.00 -20.37 -15.72
C MET A 119 -0.60 -21.73 -16.09
N MET A 120 -1.76 -22.08 -15.54
CA MET A 120 -2.49 -23.31 -15.90
C MET A 120 -2.89 -23.31 -17.39
N ILE A 121 -3.38 -22.18 -17.91
CA ILE A 121 -3.73 -22.03 -19.33
C ILE A 121 -2.49 -22.11 -20.22
N LEU A 122 -1.39 -21.43 -19.83
CA LEU A 122 -0.13 -21.44 -20.56
C LEU A 122 0.49 -22.84 -20.60
N TRP A 123 0.38 -23.60 -19.51
CA TRP A 123 0.83 -24.98 -19.43
C TRP A 123 -0.01 -25.92 -20.30
N ARG A 124 -1.34 -25.77 -20.27
CA ARG A 124 -2.26 -26.57 -21.09
C ARG A 124 -2.16 -26.27 -22.59
N PHE A 125 -1.97 -25.00 -22.96
CA PHE A 125 -1.97 -24.53 -24.34
C PHE A 125 -0.73 -23.66 -24.62
N PRO A 126 0.48 -24.23 -24.80
CA PRO A 126 1.70 -23.46 -24.99
C PRO A 126 1.69 -22.58 -26.27
N ARG A 127 0.82 -22.89 -27.23
CA ARG A 127 0.63 -22.07 -28.45
C ARG A 127 -0.03 -20.72 -28.15
N SER A 128 -0.78 -20.58 -27.06
CA SER A 128 -1.51 -19.36 -26.71
C SER A 128 -0.64 -18.30 -26.04
N ILE A 129 0.64 -18.55 -25.76
CA ILE A 129 1.54 -17.61 -25.05
C ILE A 129 1.49 -16.20 -25.65
N LYS A 130 1.58 -16.07 -26.99
CA LYS A 130 1.57 -14.76 -27.66
C LYS A 130 0.23 -14.04 -27.45
N THR A 131 -0.89 -14.75 -27.58
CA THR A 131 -2.22 -14.22 -27.35
C THR A 131 -2.41 -13.79 -25.89
N MET A 132 -1.94 -14.60 -24.93
CA MET A 132 -2.01 -14.26 -23.51
C MET A 132 -1.18 -13.03 -23.16
N ILE A 133 0.02 -12.88 -23.74
CA ILE A 133 0.83 -11.67 -23.57
C ILE A 133 0.08 -10.45 -24.08
N TYR A 134 -0.54 -10.53 -25.26
CA TYR A 134 -1.35 -9.43 -25.81
C TYR A 134 -2.51 -9.07 -24.87
N VAL A 135 -3.27 -10.06 -24.41
CA VAL A 135 -4.39 -9.85 -23.47
C VAL A 135 -3.92 -9.20 -22.17
N MET A 136 -2.83 -9.69 -21.56
CA MET A 136 -2.27 -9.11 -20.34
C MET A 136 -1.82 -7.65 -20.55
N MET A 137 -1.19 -7.33 -21.69
CA MET A 137 -0.79 -5.96 -22.02
C MET A 137 -2.00 -5.05 -22.22
N THR A 138 -3.04 -5.52 -22.93
CA THR A 138 -4.28 -4.75 -23.11
C THR A 138 -4.94 -4.45 -21.76
N ILE A 139 -5.05 -5.43 -20.87
CA ILE A 139 -5.62 -5.25 -19.53
C ILE A 139 -4.78 -4.24 -18.72
N SER A 140 -3.45 -4.35 -18.77
CA SER A 140 -2.51 -3.45 -18.08
C SER A 140 -2.65 -1.99 -18.49
N ILE A 141 -3.14 -1.71 -19.70
CA ILE A 141 -3.33 -0.35 -20.22
C ILE A 141 -4.75 0.13 -19.96
N VAL A 142 -5.75 -0.68 -20.32
CA VAL A 142 -7.17 -0.30 -20.28
C VAL A 142 -7.66 -0.13 -18.85
N VAL A 143 -7.29 -1.03 -17.94
CA VAL A 143 -7.82 -0.99 -16.56
C VAL A 143 -7.38 0.28 -15.81
N PRO A 144 -6.09 0.68 -15.82
CA PRO A 144 -5.70 1.95 -15.19
C PRO A 144 -6.31 3.18 -15.87
N ILE A 145 -6.50 3.18 -17.20
CA ILE A 145 -7.17 4.28 -17.92
C ILE A 145 -8.62 4.41 -17.44
N LEU A 146 -9.36 3.30 -17.41
CA LEU A 146 -10.75 3.31 -16.94
C LEU A 146 -10.85 3.76 -15.48
N ASN A 147 -9.95 3.29 -14.62
CA ASN A 147 -9.93 3.70 -13.21
C ASN A 147 -9.69 5.21 -13.06
N ASN A 148 -8.67 5.74 -13.73
CA ASN A 148 -8.33 7.16 -13.63
C ASN A 148 -9.39 8.05 -14.29
N TYR A 149 -10.03 7.59 -15.38
CA TYR A 149 -11.07 8.34 -16.07
C TYR A 149 -12.40 8.38 -15.30
N ILE A 150 -12.82 7.26 -14.71
CA ILE A 150 -14.09 7.19 -13.96
C ILE A 150 -14.02 8.02 -12.67
N TYR A 151 -12.88 8.00 -11.99
CA TYR A 151 -12.71 8.64 -10.70
C TYR A 151 -11.98 10.00 -10.78
N ASN A 152 -11.72 10.52 -11.98
CA ASN A 152 -11.10 11.83 -12.20
C ASN A 152 -9.76 12.05 -11.49
N PHE A 153 -8.92 11.02 -11.42
CA PHE A 153 -7.64 11.13 -10.73
C PHE A 153 -6.58 11.88 -11.56
N VAL A 154 -5.74 12.63 -10.85
CA VAL A 154 -4.56 13.27 -11.42
C VAL A 154 -3.58 12.19 -11.88
N GLY A 155 -2.99 12.36 -13.06
CA GLY A 155 -2.15 11.35 -13.71
C GLY A 155 -0.83 11.01 -13.00
N VAL A 156 -0.53 11.65 -11.87
CA VAL A 156 0.57 11.31 -10.97
C VAL A 156 0.01 11.22 -9.56
N ILE A 157 0.50 10.28 -8.76
CA ILE A 157 0.16 10.20 -7.34
C ILE A 157 0.76 11.41 -6.63
N LEU A 158 -0.07 12.39 -6.27
CA LEU A 158 0.33 13.56 -5.50
C LEU A 158 0.33 13.20 -4.02
N LEU A 159 1.53 12.97 -3.47
CA LEU A 159 1.67 12.62 -2.07
C LEU A 159 1.70 13.90 -1.20
N ASN A 160 0.57 14.22 -0.58
CA ASN A 160 0.46 15.36 0.33
C ASN A 160 0.88 14.93 1.76
N PHE A 161 1.96 15.53 2.25
CA PHE A 161 2.54 15.21 3.57
C PHE A 161 1.64 15.59 4.75
N LYS A 162 0.67 16.48 4.53
CA LYS A 162 -0.37 16.75 5.51
C LYS A 162 -1.29 15.53 5.74
N HIS A 163 -1.51 14.71 4.72
CA HIS A 163 -2.33 13.50 4.78
C HIS A 163 -1.58 12.29 5.37
N LEU A 164 -0.23 12.28 5.31
CA LEU A 164 0.60 11.22 5.92
C LEU A 164 0.44 11.11 7.44
N ARG A 165 0.07 12.21 8.11
CA ARG A 165 -0.26 12.23 9.54
C ARG A 165 -1.53 11.44 9.86
N PHE A 166 -2.50 11.38 8.94
CA PHE A 166 -3.81 10.79 9.16
C PHE A 166 -4.13 9.75 8.10
N MET A 167 -3.71 8.51 8.38
CA MET A 167 -4.36 7.30 7.88
C MET A 167 -4.72 7.40 6.38
N LEU A 168 -3.71 7.30 5.50
CA LEU A 168 -3.81 7.43 4.03
C LEU A 168 -5.09 6.83 3.41
N PHE A 169 -5.63 5.74 3.99
CA PHE A 169 -6.77 4.95 3.52
C PHE A 169 -8.12 5.66 3.44
N PHE A 170 -8.29 6.84 4.06
CA PHE A 170 -9.56 7.57 3.99
C PHE A 170 -9.72 8.42 2.72
N TYR A 171 -8.62 8.75 2.04
CA TYR A 171 -8.67 9.55 0.82
C TYR A 171 -9.16 8.69 -0.36
N GLU A 172 -10.05 9.24 -1.18
CA GLU A 172 -10.64 8.50 -2.29
C GLU A 172 -9.59 8.00 -3.30
N TRP A 173 -8.58 8.80 -3.61
CA TRP A 173 -7.48 8.39 -4.47
C TRP A 173 -6.69 7.20 -3.88
N VAL A 174 -6.46 7.16 -2.56
CA VAL A 174 -5.79 6.02 -1.93
C VAL A 174 -6.72 4.80 -1.96
N LYS A 175 -7.99 4.98 -1.58
CA LYS A 175 -9.00 3.92 -1.55
C LYS A 175 -9.18 3.28 -2.92
N ARG A 176 -9.32 4.07 -3.99
CA ARG A 176 -9.73 3.61 -5.33
C ARG A 176 -8.59 3.40 -6.32
N ASP A 177 -7.41 4.02 -6.13
CA ASP A 177 -6.30 3.95 -7.08
C ASP A 177 -5.02 3.31 -6.53
N TYR A 178 -4.78 3.42 -5.20
CA TYR A 178 -3.61 2.84 -4.56
C TYR A 178 -3.88 1.46 -3.93
N ILE A 179 -4.99 1.31 -3.21
CA ILE A 179 -5.29 0.09 -2.44
C ILE A 179 -5.86 -1.03 -3.30
N LEU A 180 -6.70 -0.69 -4.27
CA LEU A 180 -7.32 -1.70 -5.13
C LEU A 180 -6.26 -2.42 -5.97
N SER A 181 -6.52 -3.68 -6.31
CA SER A 181 -5.59 -4.52 -7.08
C SER A 181 -5.56 -4.14 -8.55
N HIS A 182 -6.71 -3.82 -9.14
CA HIS A 182 -6.85 -3.62 -10.59
C HIS A 182 -5.98 -2.49 -11.19
N PRO A 183 -5.69 -1.36 -10.51
CA PRO A 183 -4.76 -0.35 -11.00
C PRO A 183 -3.30 -0.80 -11.05
N HIS A 184 -2.96 -1.92 -10.40
CA HIS A 184 -1.59 -2.49 -10.32
C HIS A 184 -1.39 -3.70 -11.25
N THR A 185 -2.34 -3.98 -12.13
CA THR A 185 -2.26 -5.07 -13.12
C THR A 185 -1.01 -4.98 -13.99
N CYS A 186 -0.54 -3.76 -14.30
CA CYS A 186 0.66 -3.54 -15.11
C CYS A 186 1.94 -4.11 -14.50
N SER A 187 2.19 -3.89 -13.21
CA SER A 187 3.37 -4.41 -12.51
C SER A 187 3.32 -5.92 -12.38
N TYR A 188 2.13 -6.46 -12.09
CA TYR A 188 1.92 -7.89 -11.96
C TYR A 188 2.16 -8.63 -13.28
N PHE A 189 1.51 -8.19 -14.36
CA PHE A 189 1.67 -8.81 -15.67
C PHE A 189 3.07 -8.60 -16.25
N SER A 190 3.73 -7.46 -15.98
CA SER A 190 5.14 -7.27 -16.33
C SER A 190 6.05 -8.31 -15.68
N GLY A 191 5.78 -8.68 -14.42
CA GLY A 191 6.48 -9.76 -13.72
C GLY A 191 6.26 -11.14 -14.37
N ILE A 192 5.01 -11.47 -14.73
CA ILE A 192 4.70 -12.72 -15.46
C ILE A 192 5.42 -12.78 -16.81
N ILE A 193 5.37 -11.69 -17.59
CA ILE A 193 6.03 -11.59 -18.90
C ILE A 193 7.55 -11.73 -18.74
N ALA A 194 8.13 -11.09 -17.71
CA ALA A 194 9.54 -11.25 -17.37
C ALA A 194 9.88 -12.70 -17.02
N GLY A 195 9.05 -13.39 -16.25
CA GLY A 195 9.22 -14.81 -15.94
C GLY A 195 9.19 -15.71 -17.18
N ILE A 196 8.28 -15.46 -18.12
CA ILE A 196 8.22 -16.19 -19.41
C ILE A 196 9.49 -15.94 -20.23
N ALA A 197 9.96 -14.68 -20.29
CA ALA A 197 11.18 -14.33 -21.01
C ALA A 197 12.42 -15.00 -20.37
N TYR A 198 12.49 -15.04 -19.04
CA TYR A 198 13.55 -15.71 -18.30
C TYR A 198 13.54 -17.23 -18.54
N HIS A 199 12.37 -17.87 -18.56
CA HIS A 199 12.26 -19.30 -18.87
C HIS A 199 12.75 -19.64 -20.29
N ARG A 200 12.56 -18.74 -21.26
CA ARG A 200 13.11 -18.90 -22.63
C ARG A 200 14.62 -18.67 -22.66
N TYR A 201 15.11 -17.68 -21.93
CA TYR A 201 16.54 -17.43 -21.77
C TYR A 201 17.28 -18.65 -21.19
N GLN A 202 16.69 -19.35 -20.23
CA GLN A 202 17.29 -20.59 -19.69
C GLN A 202 17.48 -21.68 -20.74
N LYS A 203 16.67 -21.70 -21.81
CA LYS A 203 16.80 -22.67 -22.92
C LYS A 203 17.73 -22.17 -24.03
N ASP A 204 17.72 -20.87 -24.28
CA ASP A 204 18.56 -20.20 -25.27
C ASP A 204 19.16 -18.91 -24.67
N PRO A 205 20.41 -18.94 -24.18
CA PRO A 205 21.07 -17.77 -23.59
C PRO A 205 21.22 -16.58 -24.55
N GLN A 206 21.11 -16.79 -25.86
CA GLN A 206 21.21 -15.73 -26.87
C GLN A 206 19.85 -15.05 -27.13
N TYR A 207 18.75 -15.63 -26.66
CA TYR A 207 17.38 -15.15 -26.87
C TYR A 207 17.20 -13.66 -26.52
N LEU A 208 17.62 -13.23 -25.33
CA LEU A 208 17.44 -11.84 -24.86
C LEU A 208 18.35 -10.86 -25.60
N LYS A 209 19.55 -11.29 -26.00
CA LYS A 209 20.47 -10.47 -26.81
C LYS A 209 19.89 -10.18 -28.19
N ASN A 210 19.23 -11.17 -28.79
CA ASN A 210 18.60 -11.05 -30.10
C ASN A 210 17.24 -10.32 -30.06
N LEU A 211 16.59 -10.28 -28.90
CA LEU A 211 15.28 -9.65 -28.73
C LEU A 211 15.40 -8.12 -28.70
N ARG A 212 15.22 -7.46 -29.86
CA ARG A 212 15.28 -5.99 -29.99
C ARG A 212 14.41 -5.25 -28.98
N VAL A 213 13.21 -5.75 -28.72
CA VAL A 213 12.25 -5.15 -27.76
C VAL A 213 12.89 -5.06 -26.37
N TYR A 214 13.54 -6.12 -25.90
CA TYR A 214 14.23 -6.11 -24.60
C TYR A 214 15.41 -5.13 -24.58
N GLN A 215 16.22 -5.10 -25.66
CA GLN A 215 17.35 -4.19 -25.77
C GLN A 215 16.95 -2.70 -25.74
N VAL A 216 15.78 -2.37 -26.30
CA VAL A 216 15.20 -1.02 -26.22
C VAL A 216 14.63 -0.75 -24.84
N LEU A 217 13.76 -1.65 -24.33
CA LEU A 217 13.06 -1.45 -23.06
C LEU A 217 14.01 -1.32 -21.86
N LYS A 218 15.15 -2.01 -21.85
CA LYS A 218 16.11 -1.91 -20.73
C LYS A 218 16.72 -0.51 -20.55
N ARG A 219 16.75 0.31 -21.60
CA ARG A 219 17.21 1.71 -21.54
C ARG A 219 16.04 2.67 -21.47
N LEU A 220 14.99 2.41 -22.26
CA LEU A 220 13.85 3.29 -22.40
C LEU A 220 12.97 3.31 -21.15
N ALA A 221 12.67 2.15 -20.55
CA ALA A 221 11.75 2.07 -19.42
C ALA A 221 12.18 2.93 -18.20
N PRO A 222 13.41 2.84 -17.67
CA PRO A 222 13.82 3.69 -16.56
C PRO A 222 13.86 5.18 -16.92
N LEU A 223 14.27 5.52 -18.15
CA LEU A 223 14.26 6.90 -18.64
C LEU A 223 12.82 7.45 -18.70
N MET A 224 11.88 6.67 -19.21
CA MET A 224 10.47 7.06 -19.31
C MET A 224 9.83 7.24 -17.95
N VAL A 225 10.15 6.41 -16.95
CA VAL A 225 9.65 6.60 -15.57
C VAL A 225 10.09 7.97 -15.03
N LEU A 226 11.36 8.35 -15.22
CA LEU A 226 11.87 9.65 -14.77
C LEU A 226 11.21 10.81 -15.51
N LEU A 227 11.11 10.72 -16.84
CA LEU A 227 10.49 11.74 -17.69
C LEU A 227 8.99 11.93 -17.35
N LEU A 228 8.26 10.84 -17.11
CA LEU A 228 6.85 10.87 -16.71
C LEU A 228 6.65 11.22 -15.24
N SER A 229 7.71 11.30 -14.43
CA SER A 229 7.62 11.77 -13.04
C SER A 229 8.01 13.25 -12.92
N ALA A 230 8.74 13.81 -13.88
CA ALA A 230 9.23 15.19 -13.84
C ALA A 230 8.11 16.26 -13.77
N PRO A 231 6.96 16.11 -14.47
CA PRO A 231 5.85 17.06 -14.37
C PRO A 231 5.03 16.97 -13.08
N ALA A 232 5.40 16.12 -12.11
CA ALA A 232 4.63 15.96 -10.86
C ALA A 232 4.38 17.29 -10.13
N THR A 233 5.37 18.20 -10.13
CA THR A 233 5.23 19.54 -9.53
C THR A 233 4.27 20.43 -10.33
N PHE A 234 4.31 20.36 -11.66
CA PHE A 234 3.37 21.07 -12.53
C PHE A 234 1.92 20.62 -12.25
N PHE A 235 1.70 19.31 -12.12
CA PHE A 235 0.38 18.77 -11.76
C PHE A 235 -0.07 19.22 -10.37
N TYR A 236 0.86 19.32 -9.41
CA TYR A 236 0.57 19.82 -8.07
C TYR A 236 0.12 21.28 -8.05
N TYR A 237 0.75 22.16 -8.84
CA TYR A 237 0.44 23.59 -8.83
C TYR A 237 -0.69 24.01 -9.77
N ASN A 238 -0.75 23.44 -10.98
CA ASN A 238 -1.65 23.94 -12.02
C ASN A 238 -3.01 23.22 -12.09
N LYS A 239 -3.19 22.13 -11.34
CA LYS A 239 -4.46 21.37 -11.20
C LYS A 239 -5.32 21.39 -12.48
N PRO A 240 -4.85 20.76 -13.58
CA PRO A 240 -5.60 20.79 -14.84
C PRO A 240 -7.01 20.19 -14.66
N VAL A 241 -7.99 20.83 -15.32
CA VAL A 241 -9.45 20.62 -15.13
C VAL A 241 -9.92 19.19 -15.47
N GLU A 242 -10.94 18.73 -14.73
CA GLU A 242 -11.66 17.44 -14.72
C GLU A 242 -12.30 17.01 -16.07
N PRO A 243 -12.80 15.75 -16.19
CA PRO A 243 -12.04 14.56 -16.59
C PRO A 243 -11.34 14.76 -17.93
N SER A 244 -10.04 14.48 -17.97
CA SER A 244 -9.29 14.51 -19.21
C SER A 244 -8.76 13.14 -19.56
N LEU A 245 -9.17 12.64 -20.73
CA LEU A 245 -8.70 11.36 -21.28
C LEU A 245 -7.18 11.29 -21.32
N TRP A 246 -6.52 12.42 -21.62
CA TRP A 246 -5.07 12.49 -21.68
C TRP A 246 -4.41 12.24 -20.31
N MET A 247 -5.03 12.69 -19.20
CA MET A 247 -4.50 12.44 -17.84
C MET A 247 -4.60 10.96 -17.47
N ALA A 248 -5.70 10.31 -17.83
CA ALA A 248 -5.86 8.87 -17.64
C ALA A 248 -4.84 8.06 -18.47
N ILE A 249 -4.59 8.47 -19.72
CA ILE A 249 -3.55 7.88 -20.57
C ILE A 249 -2.16 8.10 -19.95
N TYR A 250 -1.89 9.30 -19.45
CA TYR A 250 -0.63 9.64 -18.80
C TYR A 250 -0.37 8.78 -17.54
N ALA A 251 -1.39 8.65 -16.68
CA ALA A 251 -1.34 7.82 -15.47
C ALA A 251 -1.03 6.36 -15.81
N SER A 252 -1.74 5.83 -16.81
CA SER A 252 -1.54 4.46 -17.29
C SER A 252 -0.16 4.27 -17.89
N ALA A 253 0.34 5.23 -18.68
CA ALA A 253 1.68 5.18 -19.25
C ALA A 253 2.75 5.13 -18.16
N HIS A 254 2.68 6.02 -17.16
CA HIS A 254 3.62 6.05 -16.04
C HIS A 254 3.65 4.70 -15.29
N ARG A 255 2.48 4.18 -14.92
CA ARG A 255 2.33 2.88 -14.23
C ARG A 255 2.87 1.70 -15.07
N ASN A 256 2.61 1.68 -16.37
CA ASN A 256 3.11 0.65 -17.27
C ASN A 256 4.63 0.71 -17.43
N PHE A 257 5.22 1.90 -17.62
CA PHE A 257 6.67 2.04 -17.69
C PHE A 257 7.35 1.66 -16.38
N PHE A 258 6.72 1.96 -15.24
CA PHE A 258 7.21 1.52 -13.93
C PHE A 258 7.21 -0.02 -13.82
N GLY A 259 6.11 -0.68 -14.18
CA GLY A 259 6.02 -2.14 -14.19
C GLY A 259 7.05 -2.79 -15.14
N ILE A 260 7.21 -2.24 -16.35
CA ILE A 260 8.20 -2.71 -17.33
C ILE A 260 9.63 -2.49 -16.82
N MET A 261 9.91 -1.34 -16.19
CA MET A 261 11.22 -1.05 -15.57
C MET A 261 11.56 -2.11 -14.52
N CYS A 262 10.62 -2.46 -13.64
CA CYS A 262 10.82 -3.51 -12.64
C CYS A 262 11.06 -4.88 -13.29
N GLY A 263 10.22 -5.27 -14.28
CA GLY A 263 10.36 -6.56 -14.96
C GLY A 263 11.68 -6.70 -15.73
N VAL A 264 12.09 -5.65 -16.44
CA VAL A 264 13.36 -5.62 -17.17
C VAL A 264 14.56 -5.51 -16.22
N GLY A 265 14.43 -4.77 -15.11
CA GLY A 265 15.46 -4.70 -14.07
C GLY A 265 15.75 -6.06 -13.43
N LEU A 266 14.70 -6.85 -13.14
CA LEU A 266 14.84 -8.22 -12.66
C LEU A 266 15.52 -9.12 -13.70
N LEU A 267 15.09 -9.06 -14.97
CA LEU A 267 15.72 -9.81 -16.06
C LEU A 267 17.19 -9.43 -16.23
N TYR A 268 17.50 -8.14 -16.21
CA TYR A 268 18.86 -7.64 -16.34
C TYR A 268 19.74 -8.15 -15.20
N GLY A 269 19.29 -8.02 -13.94
CA GLY A 269 20.00 -8.55 -12.77
C GLY A 269 20.22 -10.06 -12.81
N ALA A 270 19.27 -10.82 -13.36
CA ALA A 270 19.35 -12.28 -13.46
C ALA A 270 20.18 -12.80 -14.64
N THR A 271 20.49 -11.97 -15.65
CA THR A 271 21.09 -12.44 -16.93
C THR A 271 22.33 -11.65 -17.39
N GLU A 272 22.21 -10.32 -17.50
CA GLU A 272 23.22 -9.43 -18.10
C GLU A 272 23.90 -8.51 -17.07
N GLY A 273 23.55 -8.62 -15.78
CA GLY A 273 24.10 -7.79 -14.72
C GLY A 273 25.62 -7.78 -14.79
N SER A 274 26.23 -6.59 -14.68
CA SER A 274 27.69 -6.48 -14.53
C SER A 274 28.13 -7.43 -13.41
N VAL A 275 29.30 -8.08 -13.52
CA VAL A 275 29.75 -9.09 -12.54
C VAL A 275 29.58 -8.61 -11.08
N LYS A 276 29.72 -7.31 -10.85
CA LYS A 276 29.55 -6.63 -9.57
C LYS A 276 28.09 -6.59 -9.04
N LEU A 277 27.08 -6.48 -9.90
CA LEU A 277 25.69 -6.32 -9.45
C LEU A 277 25.15 -7.60 -8.78
N PRO A 278 25.26 -8.81 -9.37
CA PRO A 278 24.90 -10.04 -8.67
C PRO A 278 25.76 -10.30 -7.43
N GLU A 279 27.03 -9.90 -7.43
CA GLU A 279 27.92 -10.05 -6.27
C GLU A 279 27.45 -9.21 -5.08
N ILE A 280 27.11 -7.94 -5.31
CA ILE A 280 26.49 -7.05 -4.32
C ILE A 280 25.16 -7.64 -3.84
N MET A 281 24.32 -8.13 -4.78
CA MET A 281 23.01 -8.71 -4.46
C MET A 281 23.09 -9.98 -3.59
N ARG A 282 24.22 -10.68 -3.62
CA ARG A 282 24.47 -11.91 -2.84
C ARG A 282 25.15 -11.64 -1.50
N HIS A 283 25.47 -10.39 -1.18
CA HIS A 283 26.10 -10.05 0.09
C HIS A 283 25.20 -10.44 1.28
N PRO A 284 25.73 -11.07 2.33
CA PRO A 284 24.93 -11.62 3.43
C PRO A 284 24.07 -10.59 4.15
N THR A 285 24.54 -9.34 4.29
CA THR A 285 23.73 -8.27 4.91
C THR A 285 22.52 -7.90 4.05
N LEU A 286 22.68 -7.84 2.73
CA LEU A 286 21.58 -7.51 1.84
C LEU A 286 20.57 -8.66 1.76
N LEU A 287 21.04 -9.91 1.84
CA LEU A 287 20.17 -11.07 2.00
C LEU A 287 19.40 -11.02 3.33
N ALA A 288 20.04 -10.59 4.42
CA ALA A 288 19.37 -10.42 5.72
C ALA A 288 18.31 -9.32 5.68
N ILE A 289 18.63 -8.16 5.10
CA ILE A 289 17.69 -7.06 4.86
C ILE A 289 16.52 -7.54 3.98
N GLY A 290 16.81 -8.29 2.92
CA GLY A 290 15.81 -8.88 2.04
C GLY A 290 14.86 -9.85 2.75
N ARG A 291 15.36 -10.66 3.70
CA ARG A 291 14.53 -11.54 4.53
C ARG A 291 13.58 -10.77 5.45
N LEU A 292 13.97 -9.59 5.92
CA LEU A 292 13.12 -8.74 6.76
C LEU A 292 12.04 -7.99 5.98
N SER A 293 12.07 -8.00 4.64
CA SER A 293 11.17 -7.20 3.79
C SER A 293 9.68 -7.35 4.13
N PHE A 294 9.20 -8.57 4.40
CA PHE A 294 7.80 -8.81 4.77
C PHE A 294 7.46 -8.23 6.15
N SER A 295 8.33 -8.44 7.14
CA SER A 295 8.19 -7.86 8.47
C SER A 295 8.26 -6.32 8.45
N VAL A 296 9.12 -5.75 7.59
CA VAL A 296 9.18 -4.29 7.35
C VAL A 296 7.86 -3.80 6.75
N TYR A 297 7.33 -4.48 5.74
CA TYR A 297 6.05 -4.14 5.13
C TYR A 297 4.90 -4.07 6.16
N LEU A 298 4.81 -5.05 7.08
CA LEU A 298 3.79 -5.05 8.13
C LEU A 298 3.95 -3.89 9.11
N THR A 299 5.18 -3.57 9.50
CA THR A 299 5.45 -2.56 10.54
C THR A 299 5.48 -1.12 9.99
N GLN A 300 5.73 -0.95 8.69
CA GLN A 300 6.00 0.35 8.06
C GLN A 300 4.89 1.38 8.29
N PHE A 301 3.62 1.00 8.18
CA PHE A 301 2.52 1.94 8.42
C PHE A 301 2.51 2.47 9.86
N ASN A 302 2.81 1.64 10.85
CA ASN A 302 2.87 2.09 12.24
C ASN A 302 4.11 2.97 12.49
N ALA A 303 5.24 2.63 11.86
CA ALA A 303 6.46 3.42 11.93
C ALA A 303 6.26 4.83 11.33
N ILE A 304 5.61 4.92 10.16
CA ILE A 304 5.24 6.20 9.54
C ILE A 304 4.32 6.98 10.47
N ARG A 305 3.24 6.37 10.97
CA ARG A 305 2.33 7.05 11.92
C ARG A 305 3.10 7.61 13.11
N TYR A 306 3.96 6.81 13.72
CA TYR A 306 4.78 7.22 14.86
C TYR A 306 5.60 8.49 14.57
N VAL A 307 6.27 8.53 13.41
CA VAL A 307 7.07 9.70 12.99
C VAL A 307 6.21 10.97 12.81
N PHE A 308 4.97 10.83 12.38
CA PHE A 308 4.08 11.96 12.12
C PHE A 308 3.11 12.31 13.26
N MET A 309 3.11 11.56 14.38
CA MET A 309 2.20 11.80 15.51
C MET A 309 2.36 13.21 16.13
N ASP A 310 3.60 13.70 16.24
CA ASP A 310 3.96 14.93 16.97
C ASP A 310 4.00 16.20 16.08
N VAL A 311 3.60 16.08 14.81
CA VAL A 311 3.55 17.26 13.92
C VAL A 311 2.43 18.19 14.39
N LYS A 312 2.78 19.41 14.83
CA LYS A 312 1.84 20.44 15.31
C LYS A 312 0.85 20.88 14.22
N GLU A 313 -0.21 21.57 14.63
CA GLU A 313 -1.39 22.00 13.84
C GLU A 313 -1.04 22.72 12.51
N TYR A 314 0.11 23.41 12.44
CA TYR A 314 0.59 24.10 11.23
C TYR A 314 1.13 23.16 10.12
N GLY A 315 1.19 21.84 10.37
CA GLY A 315 1.64 20.84 9.41
C GLY A 315 3.17 20.74 9.30
N PHE A 316 3.61 19.87 8.38
CA PHE A 316 5.03 19.63 8.13
C PHE A 316 5.52 20.57 7.02
N TYR A 317 6.46 21.46 7.33
CA TYR A 317 7.10 22.28 6.29
C TYR A 317 7.95 21.38 5.39
N LEU A 318 7.57 21.33 4.10
CA LEU A 318 8.23 20.55 3.06
C LEU A 318 9.59 21.16 2.72
N ASN A 319 10.58 20.79 3.53
CA ASN A 319 12.00 21.05 3.27
C ASN A 319 12.70 19.72 3.00
N VAL A 320 13.72 19.75 2.14
CA VAL A 320 14.53 18.55 1.80
C VAL A 320 15.10 17.90 3.07
N ILE A 321 15.58 18.72 4.01
CA ILE A 321 16.15 18.23 5.29
C ILE A 321 15.09 17.49 6.11
N ASN A 322 13.93 18.11 6.30
CA ASN A 322 12.82 17.52 7.04
C ASN A 322 12.36 16.22 6.36
N TYR A 323 12.26 16.19 5.04
CA TYR A 323 11.93 15.00 4.27
C TYR A 323 12.94 13.87 4.48
N LEU A 324 14.24 14.16 4.35
CA LEU A 324 15.30 13.18 4.57
C LEU A 324 15.29 12.66 6.00
N GLN A 325 15.03 13.52 6.98
CA GLN A 325 14.92 13.14 8.39
C GLN A 325 13.71 12.22 8.63
N ALA A 326 12.54 12.55 8.08
CA ALA A 326 11.35 11.71 8.19
C ALA A 326 11.54 10.36 7.49
N PHE A 327 12.19 10.35 6.32
CA PHE A 327 12.55 9.13 5.60
C PHE A 327 13.51 8.26 6.42
N ALA A 328 14.62 8.82 6.92
CA ALA A 328 15.58 8.08 7.72
C ALA A 328 14.96 7.51 9.00
N THR A 329 14.16 8.32 9.71
CA THR A 329 13.51 7.90 10.95
C THR A 329 12.49 6.79 10.71
N SER A 330 11.62 6.95 9.70
CA SER A 330 10.64 5.91 9.36
C SER A 330 11.31 4.61 8.91
N TYR A 331 12.43 4.69 8.18
CA TYR A 331 13.21 3.51 7.79
C TYR A 331 13.81 2.79 9.00
N ILE A 332 14.50 3.52 9.89
CA ILE A 332 15.12 2.94 11.09
C ILE A 332 14.06 2.29 12.00
N VAL A 333 12.95 2.99 12.26
CA VAL A 333 11.86 2.47 13.11
C VAL A 333 11.20 1.24 12.48
N SER A 334 10.99 1.24 11.15
CA SER A 334 10.41 0.08 10.47
C SER A 334 11.33 -1.15 10.55
N TYR A 335 12.63 -1.00 10.29
CA TYR A 335 13.57 -2.13 10.33
C TYR A 335 13.82 -2.65 11.74
N THR A 336 13.86 -1.78 12.75
CA THR A 336 13.99 -2.20 14.15
C THR A 336 12.75 -2.96 14.61
N ALA A 337 11.55 -2.45 14.34
CA ALA A 337 10.31 -3.15 14.63
C ALA A 337 10.19 -4.48 13.87
N ALA A 338 10.61 -4.50 12.60
CA ALA A 338 10.62 -5.71 11.77
C ALA A 338 11.57 -6.77 12.31
N LEU A 339 12.75 -6.39 12.81
CA LEU A 339 13.69 -7.32 13.41
C LEU A 339 13.10 -7.97 14.67
N VAL A 340 12.44 -7.18 15.52
CA VAL A 340 11.74 -7.69 16.70
C VAL A 340 10.62 -8.65 16.28
N LEU A 341 9.78 -8.27 15.31
CA LEU A 341 8.69 -9.11 14.82
C LEU A 341 9.20 -10.42 14.21
N CYS A 342 10.25 -10.35 13.39
CA CYS A 342 10.82 -11.51 12.72
C CYS A 342 11.43 -12.49 13.74
N THR A 343 12.17 -11.99 14.73
CA THR A 343 12.82 -12.84 15.74
C THR A 343 11.86 -13.43 16.77
N THR A 344 10.79 -12.70 17.13
CA THR A 344 9.83 -13.13 18.17
C THR A 344 8.65 -13.91 17.63
N VAL A 345 8.23 -13.66 16.39
CA VAL A 345 7.02 -14.28 15.80
C VAL A 345 7.39 -15.14 14.61
N GLU A 346 8.04 -14.57 13.59
CA GLU A 346 8.24 -15.26 12.31
C GLU A 346 9.14 -16.50 12.45
N LEU A 347 10.34 -16.36 13.03
CA LEU A 347 11.29 -17.46 13.18
C LEU A 347 10.77 -18.58 14.10
N PRO A 348 10.18 -18.29 15.29
CA PRO A 348 9.59 -19.33 16.13
C PRO A 348 8.42 -20.05 15.45
N MET A 349 7.54 -19.32 14.76
CA MET A 349 6.42 -19.93 14.05
C MET A 349 6.89 -20.85 12.92
N VAL A 350 7.91 -20.44 12.16
CA VAL A 350 8.53 -21.29 11.13
C VAL A 350 9.12 -22.56 11.77
N ALA A 351 9.77 -22.46 12.94
CA ALA A 351 10.29 -23.62 13.65
C ALA A 351 9.18 -24.58 14.13
N VAL A 352 8.07 -24.04 14.66
CA VAL A 352 6.90 -24.82 15.06
C VAL A 352 6.27 -25.53 13.86
N ILE A 353 6.03 -24.81 12.76
CA ILE A 353 5.45 -25.40 11.52
C ILE A 353 6.35 -26.52 10.99
N LYS A 354 7.67 -26.32 10.96
CA LYS A 354 8.62 -27.37 10.53
C LYS A 354 8.54 -28.61 11.41
N ARG A 355 8.43 -28.46 12.74
CA ARG A 355 8.26 -29.59 13.67
C ARG A 355 6.93 -30.31 13.47
N LEU A 356 5.84 -29.58 13.23
CA LEU A 356 4.54 -30.19 12.94
C LEU A 356 4.55 -30.97 11.62
N GLN A 357 5.20 -30.44 10.59
CA GLN A 357 5.36 -31.13 9.31
C GLN A 357 6.28 -32.36 9.40
N SER A 358 7.36 -32.30 10.19
CA SER A 358 8.23 -33.46 10.40
C SER A 358 7.52 -34.57 11.16
N HIS A 359 6.73 -34.24 12.19
CA HIS A 359 5.88 -35.22 12.88
C HIS A 359 4.87 -35.89 11.93
N LYS A 360 4.26 -35.13 11.02
CA LYS A 360 3.33 -35.70 10.01
C LYS A 360 4.03 -36.65 9.04
N LYS A 361 5.25 -36.32 8.58
CA LYS A 361 6.06 -37.20 7.73
C LYS A 361 6.49 -38.47 8.46
N GLN A 362 6.90 -38.35 9.72
CA GLN A 362 7.33 -39.51 10.51
C GLN A 362 6.16 -40.45 10.81
N LYS A 363 5.01 -39.91 11.23
CA LYS A 363 3.78 -40.69 11.44
C LYS A 363 3.31 -41.41 10.16
N SER A 364 3.39 -40.74 9.00
CA SER A 364 3.05 -41.38 7.71
C SER A 364 4.04 -42.48 7.30
N SER A 365 5.32 -42.34 7.67
CA SER A 365 6.34 -43.37 7.43
C SER A 365 6.11 -44.59 8.34
N ASP A 366 5.75 -44.36 9.60
CA ASP A 366 5.48 -45.42 10.57
C ASP A 366 4.19 -46.18 10.24
N GLU A 367 3.15 -45.51 9.72
CA GLU A 367 1.95 -46.16 9.17
C GLU A 367 2.26 -47.01 7.93
N CYS A 368 3.09 -46.50 7.00
CA CYS A 368 3.51 -47.26 5.82
C CYS A 368 4.29 -48.53 6.21
N GLN A 369 5.18 -48.44 7.21
CA GLN A 369 5.93 -49.58 7.72
C GLN A 369 5.03 -50.60 8.44
N ASN A 370 4.02 -50.14 9.19
CA ASN A 370 3.07 -51.03 9.86
C ASN A 370 2.13 -51.74 8.87
N ILE A 371 1.73 -51.10 7.76
CA ILE A 371 0.96 -51.74 6.69
C ILE A 371 1.81 -52.79 5.95
N THR A 372 3.08 -52.51 5.68
CA THR A 372 3.99 -53.51 5.04
C THR A 372 4.27 -54.69 5.97
N ASN A 373 4.43 -54.46 7.27
CA ASN A 373 4.62 -55.52 8.28
C ASN A 373 3.33 -56.33 8.55
N GLY A 374 2.16 -55.70 8.46
CA GLY A 374 0.86 -56.39 8.54
C GLY A 374 0.58 -57.28 7.31
N SER A 375 0.97 -56.81 6.13
CA SER A 375 0.82 -57.55 4.85
C SER A 375 1.75 -58.76 4.75
N THR A 376 2.90 -58.73 5.41
CA THR A 376 3.85 -59.87 5.48
C THR A 376 3.40 -60.92 6.48
N LYS A 377 2.79 -60.55 7.60
CA LYS A 377 2.19 -61.51 8.56
C LYS A 377 0.97 -62.25 8.00
N LEU A 378 0.17 -61.62 7.14
CA LEU A 378 -0.99 -62.26 6.48
C LEU A 378 -0.61 -63.22 5.34
N LYS A 379 0.63 -63.19 4.85
CA LYS A 379 1.15 -64.16 3.86
C LYS A 379 1.89 -65.34 4.49
N SER A 380 2.09 -65.33 5.80
CA SER A 380 2.77 -66.38 6.56
C SER A 380 1.84 -67.19 7.48
N SER A 381 0.53 -67.10 7.26
CA SER A 381 -0.51 -68.00 7.80
C SER A 381 -1.28 -68.55 6.62
#